data_AF-A0A0R0IYM2-F1
#
_entry.id   AF-A0A0R0IYM2-F1
#
_cell.length_a   1.000
_cell.length_b   1.000
_cell.length_c   1.000
_cell.angle_alpha   90.00
_cell.angle_beta   90.00
_cell.angle_gamma   90.00
#
_symmetry.space_group_name_H-M   'P 1'
#
loop_
_entity.id
_entity.type
_entity.pdbx_description
1 polymer ?
#
loop_
_entity_poly.entity_id
_entity_poly.type
_entity_poly.pdbx_seq_one_letter_code
_entity_poly.pdbx_strand_id
1 'polypeptide(L)'
;MFKVLNLHGVTKEPNLEEWTCRAESSDLLHEPVRIALVGKYTCLSDSYLSVLKALLHASVDCQKKLVVDWIPASNLESATAKENPDAFKAAWKLLKGADGVLVPGGFGDRGVQGKIIAAKYARENRIPFLGICLGMQIAVIEFARSVLGVQDANSTEFEPHTKSPYIIFMPEGSKTHMGGTMRLGSRRTYFQTKECKSAKLYGCKSFIDERHRHRYEVNPDLVARLENAGLSFTGKDETGQRMEIVELPNHPYFIGAQFHPEFKSRPGKPSPLFLGFIGAACGQLDAVLQRSSIVDNGLSKGVINDISAVKTYRTRTATRTTYRSAEYVYGSCNGLHF
;
A
#
# COMPACT_ATOMS: atom_id res chain seq x y z
N MET A 1 17.39 -30.21 -23.07
CA MET A 1 16.01 -30.11 -22.50
C MET A 1 14.93 -30.47 -23.52
N PHE A 2 14.79 -29.79 -24.66
CA PHE A 2 13.73 -30.10 -25.66
C PHE A 2 13.78 -31.52 -26.25
N LYS A 3 14.97 -32.09 -26.48
CA LYS A 3 15.14 -33.51 -26.86
C LYS A 3 14.70 -34.49 -25.75
N VAL A 4 14.87 -34.10 -24.48
CA VAL A 4 14.44 -34.91 -23.32
C VAL A 4 12.93 -34.84 -23.13
N LEU A 5 12.32 -33.70 -23.48
CA LEU A 5 10.87 -33.47 -23.42
C LEU A 5 10.15 -33.84 -24.72
N ASN A 6 10.86 -34.35 -25.72
CA ASN A 6 10.35 -34.69 -27.06
C ASN A 6 9.55 -33.56 -27.74
N LEU A 7 9.97 -32.31 -27.52
CA LEU A 7 9.32 -31.12 -28.07
C LEU A 7 9.97 -30.73 -29.41
N HIS A 8 9.14 -30.55 -30.43
CA HIS A 8 9.55 -30.05 -31.74
C HIS A 8 9.73 -28.53 -31.68
N GLY A 9 10.97 -28.05 -31.56
CA GLY A 9 11.27 -26.62 -31.56
C GLY A 9 12.72 -26.31 -31.89
N VAL A 10 12.94 -25.20 -32.61
CA VAL A 10 14.29 -24.64 -32.84
C VAL A 10 14.74 -23.93 -31.57
N THR A 11 15.87 -24.33 -31.01
CA THR A 11 16.47 -23.68 -29.85
C THR A 11 16.92 -22.27 -30.22
N LYS A 12 16.20 -21.26 -29.74
CA LYS A 12 16.68 -19.87 -29.71
C LYS A 12 17.09 -19.53 -28.29
N GLU A 13 18.12 -18.70 -28.13
CA GLU A 13 18.46 -18.15 -26.82
C GLU A 13 17.27 -17.32 -26.30
N PRO A 14 16.92 -17.43 -25.01
CA PRO A 14 15.85 -16.63 -24.44
C PRO A 14 16.24 -15.15 -24.52
N ASN A 15 15.31 -14.28 -24.91
CA ASN A 15 15.54 -12.84 -24.81
C ASN A 15 15.49 -12.43 -23.33
N LEU A 16 16.67 -12.09 -22.79
CA LEU A 16 16.85 -11.70 -21.39
C LEU A 16 17.08 -10.19 -21.22
N GLU A 17 17.08 -9.40 -22.29
CA GLU A 17 17.46 -7.98 -22.28
C GLU A 17 16.68 -7.17 -21.23
N GLU A 18 15.35 -7.33 -21.19
CA GLU A 18 14.49 -6.64 -20.21
C GLU A 18 14.83 -7.06 -18.76
N TRP A 19 15.10 -8.33 -18.53
CA TRP A 19 15.41 -8.85 -17.19
C TRP A 19 16.79 -8.39 -16.72
N THR A 20 17.79 -8.41 -17.61
CA THR A 20 19.14 -7.93 -17.33
C THR A 20 19.13 -6.44 -16.99
N CYS A 21 18.51 -5.60 -17.83
CA CYS A 21 18.42 -4.16 -17.58
C CYS A 21 17.72 -3.85 -16.24
N ARG A 22 16.67 -4.61 -15.90
CA ARG A 22 15.94 -4.43 -14.64
C ARG A 22 16.78 -4.85 -13.43
N ALA A 23 17.51 -5.96 -13.52
CA ALA A 23 18.40 -6.42 -12.47
C ALA A 23 19.50 -5.38 -12.19
N GLU A 24 20.19 -4.94 -13.26
CA GLU A 24 21.22 -3.90 -13.18
C GLU A 24 20.67 -2.61 -12.58
N SER A 25 19.50 -2.16 -13.04
CA SER A 25 18.85 -0.96 -12.51
C SER A 25 18.53 -1.09 -11.03
N SER A 26 18.10 -2.27 -10.57
CA SER A 26 17.79 -2.54 -9.16
C SER A 26 19.04 -2.52 -8.29
N ASP A 27 20.18 -3.02 -8.79
CA ASP A 27 21.43 -3.08 -8.06
C ASP A 27 22.10 -1.71 -7.90
N LEU A 28 21.82 -0.78 -8.83
CA LEU A 28 22.35 0.60 -8.82
C LEU A 28 21.51 1.58 -7.97
N LEU A 29 20.44 1.13 -7.33
CA LEU A 29 19.59 2.01 -6.50
C LEU A 29 20.28 2.31 -5.16
N HIS A 30 20.59 3.59 -4.94
CA HIS A 30 21.24 4.05 -3.71
C HIS A 30 20.36 4.95 -2.84
N GLU A 31 19.48 5.76 -3.44
CA GLU A 31 18.62 6.67 -2.69
C GLU A 31 17.48 5.91 -2.00
N PRO A 32 17.41 5.91 -0.65
CA PRO A 32 16.43 5.12 0.06
C PRO A 32 15.04 5.76 0.02
N VAL A 33 14.01 4.92 0.09
CA VAL A 33 12.65 5.28 0.52
C VAL A 33 12.28 4.39 1.69
N ARG A 34 11.99 4.99 2.85
CA ARG A 34 11.77 4.29 4.11
C ARG A 34 10.28 4.12 4.38
N ILE A 35 9.82 2.88 4.42
CA ILE A 35 8.41 2.54 4.61
C ILE A 35 8.23 1.83 5.94
N ALA A 36 7.42 2.41 6.82
CA ALA A 36 7.00 1.76 8.05
C ALA A 36 5.87 0.76 7.75
N LEU A 37 6.14 -0.54 7.88
CA LEU A 37 5.13 -1.59 7.77
C LEU A 37 4.65 -1.95 9.18
N VAL A 38 3.43 -1.53 9.51
CA VAL A 38 2.84 -1.68 10.84
C VAL A 38 1.97 -2.94 10.88
N GLY A 39 2.52 -4.02 11.42
CA GLY A 39 1.96 -5.37 11.28
C GLY A 39 1.86 -6.15 12.58
N LYS A 40 1.23 -7.33 12.49
CA LYS A 40 1.08 -8.30 13.60
C LYS A 40 2.27 -9.28 13.66
N TYR A 41 2.85 -9.61 12.51
CA TYR A 41 3.86 -10.66 12.33
C TYR A 41 5.18 -10.09 11.79
N THR A 42 5.81 -9.16 12.50
CA THR A 42 7.06 -8.52 12.05
C THR A 42 8.27 -9.44 12.11
N CYS A 43 8.21 -10.51 12.91
CA CYS A 43 9.30 -11.50 13.01
C CYS A 43 9.28 -12.55 11.88
N LEU A 44 8.21 -12.60 11.08
CA LEU A 44 8.01 -13.55 9.99
C LEU A 44 7.79 -12.77 8.69
N SER A 45 8.88 -12.40 8.04
CA SER A 45 8.87 -11.61 6.79
C SER A 45 7.98 -12.25 5.70
N ASP A 46 7.90 -13.58 5.67
CA ASP A 46 7.06 -14.34 4.73
C ASP A 46 5.56 -14.05 4.86
N SER A 47 5.09 -13.65 6.05
CA SER A 47 3.69 -13.28 6.29
C SER A 47 3.23 -12.10 5.42
N TYR A 48 4.18 -11.31 4.94
CA TYR A 48 3.95 -10.11 4.14
C TYR A 48 4.69 -10.13 2.80
N LEU A 49 5.11 -11.32 2.32
CA LEU A 49 5.94 -11.45 1.12
C LEU A 49 5.33 -10.78 -0.12
N SER A 50 4.03 -10.95 -0.36
CA SER A 50 3.34 -10.31 -1.48
C SER A 50 3.38 -8.78 -1.40
N VAL A 51 3.20 -8.22 -0.20
CA VAL A 51 3.28 -6.78 0.07
C VAL A 51 4.70 -6.28 -0.15
N LEU A 52 5.71 -7.00 0.34
CA LEU A 52 7.12 -6.66 0.13
C LEU A 52 7.49 -6.63 -1.35
N LYS A 53 7.06 -7.63 -2.13
CA LYS A 53 7.32 -7.65 -3.57
C LYS A 53 6.58 -6.52 -4.29
N ALA A 54 5.37 -6.19 -3.87
CA ALA A 54 4.64 -5.05 -4.44
C ALA A 54 5.32 -3.70 -4.16
N LEU A 55 5.82 -3.49 -2.92
CA LEU A 55 6.65 -2.33 -2.57
C LEU A 55 7.93 -2.29 -3.38
N LEU A 56 8.60 -3.44 -3.56
CA LEU A 56 9.84 -3.53 -4.32
C LEU A 56 9.62 -3.16 -5.79
N HIS A 57 8.58 -3.71 -6.43
CA HIS A 57 8.25 -3.38 -7.82
C HIS A 57 8.00 -1.87 -7.99
N ALA A 58 7.27 -1.25 -7.06
CA ALA A 58 6.99 0.18 -7.08
C ALA A 58 8.24 1.03 -6.81
N SER A 59 9.10 0.61 -5.88
CA SER A 59 10.34 1.31 -5.53
C SER A 59 11.34 1.30 -6.68
N VAL A 60 11.48 0.16 -7.37
CA VAL A 60 12.32 0.06 -8.57
C VAL A 60 11.80 0.96 -9.70
N ASP A 61 10.48 1.02 -9.92
CA ASP A 61 9.90 1.92 -10.94
C ASP A 61 10.11 3.42 -10.60
N CYS A 62 10.10 3.77 -9.31
CA CYS A 62 10.44 5.12 -8.81
C CYS A 62 11.96 5.36 -8.66
N GLN A 63 12.82 4.42 -9.06
CA GLN A 63 14.28 4.49 -8.89
C GLN A 63 14.73 4.76 -7.44
N LYS A 64 14.09 4.09 -6.47
CA LYS A 64 14.41 4.18 -5.04
C LYS A 64 14.77 2.82 -4.46
N LYS A 65 15.77 2.81 -3.58
CA LYS A 65 16.11 1.64 -2.77
C LYS A 65 15.08 1.48 -1.66
N LEU A 66 14.30 0.41 -1.71
CA LEU A 66 13.31 0.13 -0.67
C LEU A 66 14.00 -0.19 0.66
N VAL A 67 13.61 0.52 1.72
CA VAL A 67 13.94 0.20 3.11
C VAL A 67 12.64 0.00 3.86
N VAL A 68 12.41 -1.20 4.38
CA VAL A 68 11.20 -1.52 5.16
C VAL A 68 11.55 -1.57 6.64
N ASP A 69 10.97 -0.64 7.40
CA ASP A 69 11.03 -0.64 8.85
C ASP A 69 9.84 -1.43 9.41
N TRP A 70 10.13 -2.55 10.05
CA TRP A 70 9.11 -3.44 10.60
C TRP A 70 8.68 -2.97 11.99
N ILE A 71 7.39 -2.61 12.13
CA ILE A 71 6.86 -2.11 13.40
C ILE A 71 5.79 -3.06 13.92
N PRO A 72 6.05 -3.79 15.02
CA PRO A 72 5.02 -4.56 15.69
C PRO A 72 3.94 -3.61 16.19
N ALA A 73 2.70 -3.77 15.72
CA ALA A 73 1.64 -2.81 16.04
C ALA A 73 1.41 -2.69 17.56
N SER A 74 1.50 -3.80 18.30
CA SER A 74 1.40 -3.79 19.76
C SER A 74 2.41 -2.85 20.44
N ASN A 75 3.61 -2.68 19.86
CA ASN A 75 4.64 -1.83 20.44
C ASN A 75 4.31 -0.34 20.35
N LEU A 76 3.28 0.06 19.59
CA LEU A 76 2.79 1.45 19.54
C LEU A 76 1.75 1.75 20.62
N GLU A 77 1.29 0.73 21.37
CA GLU A 77 0.20 0.86 22.33
C GLU A 77 0.68 1.34 23.70
N SER A 78 -0.22 2.03 24.43
CA SER A 78 0.07 2.58 25.76
C SER A 78 0.42 1.52 26.80
N ALA A 79 -0.05 0.28 26.63
CA ALA A 79 0.32 -0.84 27.50
C ALA A 79 1.82 -1.14 27.39
N THR A 80 2.35 -1.24 26.17
CA THR A 80 3.79 -1.45 25.95
C THR A 80 4.63 -0.27 26.41
N ALA A 81 4.11 0.96 26.36
CA ALA A 81 4.81 2.11 26.94
C ALA A 81 5.13 1.93 28.45
N LYS A 82 4.31 1.16 29.18
CA LYS A 82 4.50 0.84 30.59
C LYS A 82 5.32 -0.45 30.78
N GLU A 83 4.99 -1.50 30.03
CA GLU A 83 5.59 -2.83 30.19
C GLU A 83 6.98 -2.95 29.57
N ASN A 84 7.20 -2.31 28.42
CA ASN A 84 8.48 -2.31 27.70
C ASN A 84 8.73 -0.95 27.01
N PRO A 85 9.17 0.06 27.78
CA PRO A 85 9.37 1.42 27.28
C PRO A 85 10.37 1.51 26.13
N ASP A 86 11.38 0.63 26.08
CA ASP A 86 12.41 0.66 25.04
C ASP A 86 11.87 0.16 23.70
N ALA A 87 11.08 -0.92 23.72
CA ALA A 87 10.37 -1.39 22.53
C ALA A 87 9.39 -0.34 21.99
N PHE A 88 8.69 0.37 22.89
CA PHE A 88 7.80 1.47 22.53
C PHE A 88 8.56 2.64 21.88
N LYS A 89 9.65 3.10 22.51
CA LYS A 89 10.49 4.19 21.96
C LYS A 89 11.08 3.81 20.60
N ALA A 90 11.55 2.57 20.45
CA ALA A 90 12.10 2.08 19.19
C ALA A 90 11.04 2.07 18.08
N ALA A 91 9.83 1.55 18.36
CA ALA A 91 8.72 1.54 17.41
C ALA A 91 8.34 2.96 16.97
N TRP A 92 8.24 3.90 17.90
CA TRP A 92 7.95 5.31 17.59
C TRP A 92 9.09 6.00 16.82
N LYS A 93 10.35 5.67 17.11
CA LYS A 93 11.49 6.21 16.35
C LYS A 93 11.43 5.77 14.89
N LEU A 94 11.09 4.51 14.63
CA LEU A 94 10.91 3.99 13.27
C LEU A 94 9.73 4.67 12.57
N LEU A 95 8.57 4.76 13.24
CA LEU A 95 7.37 5.37 12.68
C LEU A 95 7.58 6.85 12.30
N LYS A 96 8.25 7.63 13.17
CA LYS A 96 8.54 9.05 12.94
C LYS A 96 9.61 9.29 11.86
N GLY A 97 10.44 8.28 11.58
CA GLY A 97 11.50 8.35 10.59
C GLY A 97 11.14 7.79 9.21
N ALA A 98 9.88 7.39 9.01
CA ALA A 98 9.41 6.81 7.76
C ALA A 98 8.86 7.86 6.80
N ASP A 99 9.11 7.66 5.51
CA ASP A 99 8.59 8.47 4.40
C ASP A 99 7.16 8.07 4.02
N GLY A 100 6.72 6.87 4.44
CA GLY A 100 5.37 6.36 4.24
C GLY A 100 4.99 5.28 5.25
N VAL A 101 3.70 5.19 5.57
CA VAL A 101 3.14 4.22 6.52
C VAL A 101 2.21 3.25 5.78
N LEU A 102 2.46 1.96 5.91
CA LEU A 102 1.63 0.91 5.34
C LEU A 102 1.04 0.04 6.45
N VAL A 103 -0.30 -0.11 6.44
CA VAL A 103 -1.02 -1.05 7.30
C VAL A 103 -1.60 -2.17 6.42
N PRO A 104 -1.03 -3.38 6.47
CA PRO A 104 -1.48 -4.49 5.64
C PRO A 104 -2.76 -5.13 6.19
N GLY A 105 -3.27 -6.12 5.47
CA GLY A 105 -4.34 -6.99 5.96
C GLY A 105 -3.98 -7.71 7.26
N GLY A 106 -4.99 -8.16 7.99
CA GLY A 106 -4.82 -8.91 9.22
C GLY A 106 -6.15 -9.48 9.71
N PHE A 107 -6.10 -10.19 10.83
CA PHE A 107 -7.26 -10.77 11.49
C PHE A 107 -7.08 -10.76 13.01
N GLY A 108 -8.22 -10.67 13.70
CA GLY A 108 -8.27 -10.58 15.16
C GLY A 108 -7.86 -9.21 15.71
N ASP A 109 -8.06 -9.07 17.01
CA ASP A 109 -7.94 -7.84 17.80
C ASP A 109 -6.49 -7.39 18.10
N ARG A 110 -5.54 -8.34 18.13
CA ARG A 110 -4.15 -8.05 18.50
C ARG A 110 -3.51 -6.97 17.63
N GLY A 111 -3.08 -5.89 18.27
CA GLY A 111 -2.39 -4.78 17.62
C GLY A 111 -3.31 -3.83 16.83
N VAL A 112 -4.64 -3.97 16.97
CA VAL A 112 -5.59 -3.06 16.29
C VAL A 112 -5.42 -1.63 16.77
N GLN A 113 -5.28 -1.40 18.09
CA GLN A 113 -5.09 -0.05 18.61
C GLN A 113 -3.78 0.58 18.11
N GLY A 114 -2.70 -0.19 18.07
CA GLY A 114 -1.44 0.27 17.50
C GLY A 114 -1.54 0.68 16.02
N LYS A 115 -2.31 -0.05 15.22
CA LYS A 115 -2.56 0.32 13.81
C LYS A 115 -3.39 1.60 13.69
N ILE A 116 -4.40 1.78 14.55
CA ILE A 116 -5.20 3.03 14.61
C ILE A 116 -4.29 4.21 14.95
N ILE A 117 -3.39 4.05 15.92
CA ILE A 117 -2.40 5.08 16.30
C ILE A 117 -1.48 5.42 15.11
N ALA A 118 -1.00 4.41 14.37
CA ALA A 118 -0.17 4.64 13.19
C ALA A 118 -0.92 5.38 12.07
N ALA A 119 -2.16 5.00 11.78
CA ALA A 119 -3.00 5.69 10.79
C ALA A 119 -3.26 7.15 11.20
N LYS A 120 -3.54 7.39 12.50
CA LYS A 120 -3.72 8.74 13.05
C LYS A 120 -2.47 9.58 12.88
N TYR A 121 -1.31 9.02 13.25
CA TYR A 121 -0.03 9.69 13.11
C TYR A 121 0.24 10.07 11.65
N ALA A 122 0.01 9.14 10.71
CA ALA A 122 0.18 9.42 9.29
C ALA A 122 -0.74 10.56 8.81
N ARG A 123 -2.04 10.51 9.16
CA ARG A 123 -3.03 11.55 8.79
C ARG A 123 -2.65 12.93 9.33
N GLU A 124 -2.31 13.03 10.60
CA GLU A 124 -2.04 14.31 11.28
C GLU A 124 -0.72 14.93 10.82
N ASN A 125 0.28 14.11 10.49
CA ASN A 125 1.61 14.57 10.06
C ASN A 125 1.75 14.63 8.53
N ARG A 126 0.66 14.39 7.79
CA ARG A 126 0.63 14.41 6.32
C ARG A 126 1.59 13.40 5.67
N ILE A 127 1.89 12.29 6.35
CA ILE A 127 2.78 11.24 5.88
C ILE A 127 1.97 10.28 4.98
N PRO A 128 2.42 10.00 3.74
CA PRO A 128 1.76 9.03 2.86
C PRO A 128 1.32 7.76 3.58
N PHE A 129 0.07 7.36 3.38
CA PHE A 129 -0.55 6.20 4.02
C PHE A 129 -1.22 5.28 3.00
N LEU A 130 -0.96 3.98 3.13
CA LEU A 130 -1.66 2.92 2.39
C LEU A 130 -2.23 1.88 3.35
N GLY A 131 -3.56 1.76 3.39
CA GLY A 131 -4.28 0.71 4.12
C GLY A 131 -4.76 -0.39 3.17
N ILE A 132 -4.48 -1.66 3.49
CA ILE A 132 -4.92 -2.81 2.69
C ILE A 132 -5.85 -3.69 3.51
N CYS A 133 -7.04 -4.00 2.98
CA CYS A 133 -8.05 -4.82 3.62
C CYS A 133 -8.36 -4.28 5.03
N LEU A 134 -7.92 -4.96 6.10
CA LEU A 134 -7.99 -4.42 7.46
C LEU A 134 -7.43 -3.00 7.58
N GLY A 135 -6.35 -2.64 6.88
CA GLY A 135 -5.80 -1.29 6.91
C GLY A 135 -6.78 -0.19 6.43
N MET A 136 -7.67 -0.51 5.48
CA MET A 136 -8.73 0.40 5.04
C MET A 136 -9.79 0.58 6.14
N GLN A 137 -10.18 -0.51 6.80
CA GLN A 137 -11.09 -0.47 7.95
C GLN A 137 -10.51 0.33 9.12
N ILE A 138 -9.21 0.16 9.41
CA ILE A 138 -8.50 0.93 10.44
C ILE A 138 -8.53 2.44 10.11
N ALA A 139 -8.34 2.82 8.84
CA ALA A 139 -8.40 4.21 8.43
C ALA A 139 -9.79 4.84 8.68
N VAL A 140 -10.87 4.09 8.41
CA VAL A 140 -12.25 4.52 8.70
C VAL A 140 -12.49 4.66 10.20
N ILE A 141 -12.08 3.67 11.00
CA ILE A 141 -12.22 3.71 12.46
C ILE A 141 -11.44 4.87 13.06
N GLU A 142 -10.19 5.07 12.63
CA GLU A 142 -9.35 6.18 13.08
C GLU A 142 -10.00 7.52 12.77
N PHE A 143 -10.49 7.70 11.55
CA PHE A 143 -11.13 8.93 11.14
C PHE A 143 -12.38 9.23 11.97
N ALA A 144 -13.21 8.20 12.23
CA ALA A 144 -14.39 8.34 13.09
C ALA A 144 -14.03 8.74 14.53
N ARG A 145 -12.98 8.17 15.10
CA ARG A 145 -12.54 8.51 16.47
C ARG A 145 -11.93 9.90 16.56
N SER A 146 -11.05 10.25 15.63
CA SER A 146 -10.25 11.47 15.71
C SER A 146 -10.96 12.69 15.13
N VAL A 147 -11.68 12.54 14.01
CA VAL A 147 -12.31 13.67 13.29
C VAL A 147 -13.77 13.83 13.68
N LEU A 148 -14.54 12.74 13.76
CA LEU A 148 -15.94 12.80 14.19
C LEU A 148 -16.12 12.76 15.72
N GLY A 149 -15.05 12.56 16.48
CA GLY A 149 -15.07 12.50 17.94
C GLY A 149 -15.74 11.24 18.52
N VAL A 150 -16.07 10.24 17.70
CA VAL A 150 -16.79 9.04 18.13
C VAL A 150 -15.80 8.03 18.71
N GLN A 151 -15.47 8.18 19.99
CA GLN A 151 -14.44 7.35 20.64
C GLN A 151 -14.74 5.85 20.63
N ASP A 152 -16.04 5.50 20.72
CA ASP A 152 -16.51 4.11 20.68
C ASP A 152 -16.53 3.50 19.26
N ALA A 153 -16.21 4.27 18.21
CA ALA A 153 -16.20 3.76 16.84
C ALA A 153 -15.30 2.53 16.74
N ASN A 154 -15.85 1.40 16.29
CA ASN A 154 -15.10 0.15 16.20
C ASN A 154 -15.67 -0.80 15.15
N SER A 155 -14.97 -1.91 14.94
CA SER A 155 -15.44 -3.06 14.18
C SER A 155 -16.16 -4.04 15.08
N THR A 156 -17.28 -4.59 14.61
CA THR A 156 -17.96 -5.71 15.28
C THR A 156 -17.11 -6.99 15.28
N GLU A 157 -16.00 -7.05 14.53
CA GLU A 157 -15.01 -8.13 14.64
C GLU A 157 -14.26 -8.11 15.98
N PHE A 158 -13.92 -6.92 16.48
CA PHE A 158 -13.06 -6.73 17.66
C PHE A 158 -13.85 -6.34 18.90
N GLU A 159 -14.94 -5.58 18.71
CA GLU A 159 -15.82 -5.13 19.78
C GLU A 159 -17.28 -5.38 19.36
N PRO A 160 -17.81 -6.60 19.59
CA PRO A 160 -19.17 -6.96 19.18
C PRO A 160 -20.27 -6.11 19.83
N HIS A 161 -19.98 -5.45 20.96
CA HIS A 161 -20.95 -4.66 21.72
C HIS A 161 -20.79 -3.14 21.53
N THR A 162 -19.99 -2.71 20.55
CA THR A 162 -19.85 -1.27 20.22
C THR A 162 -21.21 -0.67 19.89
N LYS A 163 -21.48 0.53 20.41
CA LYS A 163 -22.68 1.32 20.07
C LYS A 163 -22.49 2.07 18.75
N SER A 164 -21.26 2.11 18.24
CA SER A 164 -20.88 2.79 17.00
C SER A 164 -20.18 1.82 16.04
N PRO A 165 -20.90 0.86 15.43
CA PRO A 165 -20.33 -0.15 14.56
C PRO A 165 -20.02 0.44 13.17
N TYR A 166 -18.84 1.02 13.01
CA TYR A 166 -18.38 1.59 11.74
C TYR A 166 -17.98 0.51 10.73
N ILE A 167 -17.56 -0.65 11.22
CA ILE A 167 -17.24 -1.83 10.41
C ILE A 167 -18.12 -2.97 10.91
N ILE A 168 -18.89 -3.58 10.00
CA ILE A 168 -19.90 -4.61 10.31
C ILE A 168 -19.65 -5.88 9.51
N PHE A 169 -20.12 -7.00 10.06
CA PHE A 169 -20.13 -8.27 9.34
C PHE A 169 -21.18 -8.23 8.23
N MET A 170 -20.75 -8.24 6.98
CA MET A 170 -21.64 -8.21 5.80
C MET A 170 -21.19 -9.26 4.77
N PRO A 171 -21.42 -10.56 5.06
CA PRO A 171 -20.96 -11.65 4.22
C PRO A 171 -21.67 -11.69 2.86
N GLU A 172 -21.06 -12.38 1.90
CA GLU A 172 -21.75 -12.72 0.65
C GLU A 172 -22.64 -13.94 0.88
N GLY A 173 -23.87 -13.89 0.37
CA GLY A 173 -24.72 -15.08 0.26
C GLY A 173 -24.18 -16.00 -0.83
N SER A 174 -24.08 -17.30 -0.55
CA SER A 174 -23.73 -18.30 -1.57
C SER A 174 -24.93 -19.16 -1.92
N LYS A 175 -25.15 -19.41 -3.21
CA LYS A 175 -26.13 -20.39 -3.69
C LYS A 175 -25.65 -21.84 -3.51
N THR A 176 -24.35 -22.05 -3.29
CA THR A 176 -23.72 -23.38 -3.18
C THR A 176 -23.26 -23.74 -1.76
N HIS A 177 -23.12 -22.75 -0.88
CA HIS A 177 -22.71 -22.94 0.51
C HIS A 177 -23.74 -22.30 1.44
N MET A 178 -24.32 -23.10 2.33
CA MET A 178 -25.22 -22.60 3.38
C MET A 178 -24.43 -21.75 4.39
N GLY A 179 -24.91 -20.55 4.70
CA GLY A 179 -24.30 -19.61 5.65
C GLY A 179 -23.65 -18.38 5.01
N GLY A 180 -23.16 -17.46 5.84
CA GLY A 180 -22.47 -16.25 5.38
C GLY A 180 -21.07 -16.56 4.87
N THR A 181 -20.86 -16.45 3.56
CA THR A 181 -19.55 -16.73 2.94
C THR A 181 -18.64 -15.50 2.92
N MET A 182 -17.32 -15.76 2.90
CA MET A 182 -16.32 -14.70 2.77
C MET A 182 -16.35 -14.11 1.35
N ARG A 183 -16.24 -12.78 1.24
CA ARG A 183 -16.01 -12.11 -0.04
C ARG A 183 -14.61 -12.50 -0.53
N LEU A 184 -14.56 -13.32 -1.58
CA LEU A 184 -13.35 -13.99 -2.04
C LEU A 184 -13.21 -13.95 -3.56
N GLY A 185 -11.98 -13.74 -4.03
CA GLY A 185 -11.63 -13.84 -5.44
C GLY A 185 -11.73 -12.50 -6.17
N SER A 186 -11.80 -12.54 -7.49
CA SER A 186 -11.89 -11.34 -8.32
C SER A 186 -13.28 -10.72 -8.18
N ARG A 187 -13.34 -9.44 -7.83
CA ARG A 187 -14.57 -8.64 -7.82
C ARG A 187 -14.31 -7.29 -8.48
N ARG A 188 -15.37 -6.74 -9.05
CA ARG A 188 -15.33 -5.44 -9.71
C ARG A 188 -15.57 -4.32 -8.71
N THR A 189 -14.74 -3.29 -8.81
CA THR A 189 -14.87 -2.03 -8.08
C THR A 189 -15.06 -0.90 -9.08
N TYR A 190 -16.13 -0.13 -8.95
CA TYR A 190 -16.46 1.01 -9.80
C TYR A 190 -16.01 2.31 -9.15
N PHE A 191 -15.25 3.11 -9.89
CA PHE A 191 -14.86 4.44 -9.45
C PHE A 191 -16.05 5.40 -9.50
N GLN A 192 -16.24 6.17 -8.44
CA GLN A 192 -17.34 7.13 -8.33
C GLN A 192 -17.02 8.47 -9.03
N THR A 193 -15.74 8.75 -9.23
CA THR A 193 -15.20 9.98 -9.82
C THR A 193 -13.87 9.64 -10.50
N LYS A 194 -13.55 10.33 -11.61
CA LYS A 194 -12.26 10.17 -12.30
C LYS A 194 -11.17 11.08 -11.74
N GLU A 195 -11.57 12.06 -10.94
CA GLU A 195 -10.71 13.11 -10.40
C GLU A 195 -9.89 12.62 -9.19
N CYS A 196 -10.32 11.52 -8.54
CA CYS A 196 -9.64 10.93 -7.41
C CYS A 196 -8.27 10.33 -7.76
N LYS A 197 -7.40 10.19 -6.75
CA LYS A 197 -6.02 9.73 -6.98
C LYS A 197 -6.02 8.28 -7.45
N SER A 198 -6.88 7.43 -6.88
CA SER A 198 -6.98 6.02 -7.24
C SER A 198 -7.40 5.84 -8.71
N ALA A 199 -8.44 6.53 -9.18
CA ALA A 199 -8.86 6.43 -10.58
C ALA A 199 -7.74 6.84 -11.53
N LYS A 200 -7.06 7.96 -11.26
CA LYS A 200 -5.91 8.44 -12.05
C LYS A 200 -4.77 7.43 -12.09
N LEU A 201 -4.41 6.83 -10.95
CA LEU A 201 -3.36 5.79 -10.88
C LEU A 201 -3.71 4.57 -11.74
N TYR A 202 -4.99 4.19 -11.76
CA TYR A 202 -5.51 3.11 -12.58
C TYR A 202 -5.81 3.51 -14.05
N GLY A 203 -5.40 4.70 -14.48
CA GLY A 203 -5.54 5.18 -15.86
C GLY A 203 -6.95 5.70 -16.18
N CYS A 204 -7.64 6.31 -15.21
CA CYS A 204 -8.97 6.91 -15.37
C CYS A 204 -10.07 5.96 -15.87
N LYS A 205 -9.90 4.65 -15.63
CA LYS A 205 -10.89 3.61 -15.93
C LYS A 205 -12.16 3.84 -15.11
N SER A 206 -13.30 3.38 -15.63
CA SER A 206 -14.57 3.41 -14.89
C SER A 206 -14.62 2.35 -13.79
N PHE A 207 -13.94 1.22 -13.98
CA PHE A 207 -13.87 0.13 -13.00
C PHE A 207 -12.54 -0.61 -13.06
N ILE A 208 -12.25 -1.37 -12.00
CA ILE A 208 -11.14 -2.31 -11.90
C ILE A 208 -11.61 -3.64 -11.31
N ASP A 209 -10.95 -4.72 -11.69
CA ASP A 209 -11.16 -6.04 -11.09
C ASP A 209 -9.97 -6.38 -10.19
N GLU A 210 -10.19 -6.50 -8.89
CA GLU A 210 -9.15 -6.78 -7.89
C GLU A 210 -9.54 -7.99 -7.03
N ARG A 211 -8.57 -8.54 -6.29
CA ARG A 211 -8.79 -9.75 -5.48
C ARG A 211 -9.15 -9.39 -4.04
N HIS A 212 -10.25 -9.94 -3.55
CA HIS A 212 -10.73 -9.74 -2.18
C HIS A 212 -10.57 -11.03 -1.36
N ARG A 213 -10.41 -10.86 -0.05
CA ARG A 213 -10.42 -11.94 0.95
C ARG A 213 -10.74 -11.36 2.32
N HIS A 214 -12.01 -11.04 2.56
CA HIS A 214 -12.46 -10.44 3.83
C HIS A 214 -13.96 -10.71 4.06
N ARG A 215 -14.47 -10.35 5.25
CA ARG A 215 -15.86 -10.62 5.68
C ARG A 215 -16.59 -9.40 6.23
N TYR A 216 -15.84 -8.33 6.49
CA TYR A 216 -16.32 -7.16 7.20
C TYR A 216 -16.22 -5.96 6.28
N GLU A 217 -17.21 -5.09 6.35
CA GLU A 217 -17.41 -3.98 5.43
C GLU A 217 -17.69 -2.71 6.21
N VAL A 218 -17.48 -1.55 5.60
CA VAL A 218 -17.93 -0.28 6.18
C VAL A 218 -19.46 -0.32 6.29
N ASN A 219 -19.98 0.09 7.44
CA ASN A 219 -21.42 0.16 7.67
C ASN A 219 -22.06 1.20 6.72
N PRO A 220 -22.93 0.78 5.77
CA PRO A 220 -23.52 1.69 4.79
C PRO A 220 -24.29 2.85 5.42
N ASP A 221 -24.91 2.64 6.59
CA ASP A 221 -25.70 3.65 7.30
C ASP A 221 -24.85 4.83 7.81
N LEU A 222 -23.54 4.61 7.97
CA LEU A 222 -22.59 5.61 8.48
C LEU A 222 -21.77 6.29 7.38
N VAL A 223 -21.92 5.84 6.12
CA VAL A 223 -21.13 6.36 4.98
C VAL A 223 -21.37 7.84 4.74
N ALA A 224 -22.63 8.28 4.70
CA ALA A 224 -22.97 9.69 4.50
C ALA A 224 -22.35 10.60 5.59
N ARG A 225 -22.29 10.11 6.84
CA ARG A 225 -21.67 10.84 7.95
C ARG A 225 -20.15 11.00 7.75
N LEU A 226 -19.48 9.97 7.26
CA LEU A 226 -18.04 10.00 6.96
C LEU A 226 -17.73 10.92 5.77
N GLU A 227 -18.53 10.84 4.70
CA GLU A 227 -18.40 11.69 3.51
C GLU A 227 -18.59 13.17 3.84
N ASN A 228 -19.61 13.50 4.64
CA ASN A 228 -19.87 14.87 5.08
C ASN A 228 -18.74 15.45 5.95
N ALA A 229 -17.94 14.60 6.60
CA ALA A 229 -16.77 15.02 7.38
C ALA A 229 -15.47 15.07 6.55
N GLY A 230 -15.53 14.72 5.26
CA GLY A 230 -14.41 14.88 4.31
C GLY A 230 -13.68 13.59 3.94
N LEU A 231 -14.12 12.42 4.41
CA LEU A 231 -13.58 11.12 3.97
C LEU A 231 -14.31 10.65 2.72
N SER A 232 -13.62 10.42 1.60
CA SER A 232 -14.27 10.12 0.32
C SER A 232 -14.21 8.62 0.00
N PHE A 233 -15.35 8.01 -0.31
CA PHE A 233 -15.40 6.64 -0.83
C PHE A 233 -15.37 6.65 -2.36
N THR A 234 -14.16 6.55 -2.91
CA THR A 234 -13.91 6.75 -4.34
C THR A 234 -14.13 5.50 -5.19
N GLY A 235 -14.25 4.33 -4.55
CA GLY A 235 -14.56 3.05 -5.20
C GLY A 235 -15.63 2.28 -4.45
N LYS A 236 -16.63 1.78 -5.16
CA LYS A 236 -17.75 0.98 -4.61
C LYS A 236 -17.95 -0.32 -5.39
N ASP A 237 -18.59 -1.31 -4.79
CA ASP A 237 -18.99 -2.52 -5.50
C ASP A 237 -20.14 -2.25 -6.49
N GLU A 238 -20.56 -3.28 -7.24
CA GLU A 238 -21.60 -3.15 -8.26
C GLU A 238 -22.97 -2.74 -7.69
N THR A 239 -23.22 -3.05 -6.42
CA THR A 239 -24.46 -2.69 -5.73
C THR A 239 -24.44 -1.27 -5.17
N GLY A 240 -23.25 -0.65 -5.09
CA GLY A 240 -23.02 0.62 -4.41
C GLY A 240 -23.08 0.55 -2.89
N GLN A 241 -23.35 -0.62 -2.30
CA GLN A 241 -23.48 -0.79 -0.84
C GLN A 241 -22.12 -1.00 -0.16
N ARG A 242 -21.15 -1.64 -0.83
CA ARG A 242 -19.82 -1.87 -0.26
C ARG A 242 -18.86 -0.79 -0.72
N MET A 243 -18.15 -0.22 0.25
CA MET A 243 -17.11 0.77 0.02
C MET A 243 -15.77 0.06 -0.13
N GLU A 244 -15.16 0.12 -1.31
CA GLU A 244 -13.99 -0.68 -1.67
C GLU A 244 -12.70 0.16 -1.66
N ILE A 245 -12.80 1.47 -1.88
CA ILE A 245 -11.66 2.41 -1.82
C ILE A 245 -12.08 3.65 -1.04
N VAL A 246 -11.22 4.07 -0.10
CA VAL A 246 -11.37 5.31 0.66
C VAL A 246 -10.16 6.20 0.44
N GLU A 247 -10.39 7.50 0.28
CA GLU A 247 -9.37 8.53 0.15
C GLU A 247 -9.65 9.70 1.10
N LEU A 248 -8.59 10.34 1.61
CA LEU A 248 -8.70 11.66 2.23
C LEU A 248 -8.21 12.73 1.24
N PRO A 249 -9.10 13.49 0.58
CA PRO A 249 -8.74 14.36 -0.54
C PRO A 249 -7.64 15.38 -0.21
N ASN A 250 -7.71 15.98 0.98
CA ASN A 250 -6.81 17.04 1.44
C ASN A 250 -5.43 16.55 1.93
N HIS A 251 -5.17 15.24 1.86
CA HIS A 251 -3.91 14.61 2.26
C HIS A 251 -3.04 14.26 1.04
N PRO A 252 -1.69 14.36 1.11
CA PRO A 252 -0.81 14.08 -0.04
C PRO A 252 -1.08 12.70 -0.64
N TYR A 253 -1.14 11.69 0.22
CA TYR A 253 -1.57 10.34 -0.15
C TYR A 253 -2.13 9.62 1.09
N PHE A 254 -3.44 9.44 1.18
CA PHE A 254 -4.06 8.66 2.26
C PHE A 254 -5.15 7.84 1.63
N ILE A 255 -4.82 6.60 1.29
CA ILE A 255 -5.68 5.70 0.53
C ILE A 255 -5.81 4.39 1.30
N GLY A 256 -7.04 3.92 1.46
CA GLY A 256 -7.34 2.57 1.91
C GLY A 256 -8.05 1.81 0.80
N ALA A 257 -7.65 0.57 0.54
CA ALA A 257 -8.35 -0.33 -0.36
C ALA A 257 -8.76 -1.60 0.39
N GLN A 258 -9.99 -2.05 0.17
CA GLN A 258 -10.53 -3.24 0.82
C GLN A 258 -10.06 -4.54 0.13
N PHE A 259 -9.72 -4.46 -1.16
CA PHE A 259 -9.04 -5.53 -1.89
C PHE A 259 -7.54 -5.62 -1.56
N HIS A 260 -6.87 -6.63 -2.14
CA HIS A 260 -5.44 -6.90 -2.03
C HIS A 260 -4.71 -6.52 -3.33
N PRO A 261 -4.30 -5.24 -3.49
CA PRO A 261 -3.63 -4.74 -4.69
C PRO A 261 -2.28 -5.41 -4.95
N GLU A 262 -1.66 -6.00 -3.93
CA GLU A 262 -0.35 -6.64 -4.01
C GLU A 262 -0.33 -7.87 -4.93
N PHE A 263 -1.46 -8.60 -5.05
CA PHE A 263 -1.51 -9.83 -5.84
C PHE A 263 -1.42 -9.60 -7.35
N LYS A 264 -1.74 -8.39 -7.81
CA LYS A 264 -1.64 -8.00 -9.23
C LYS A 264 -0.36 -7.23 -9.56
N SER A 265 0.51 -7.00 -8.58
CA SER A 265 1.82 -6.38 -8.82
C SER A 265 2.74 -7.33 -9.58
N ARG A 266 3.48 -6.81 -10.57
CA ARG A 266 4.49 -7.56 -11.34
C ARG A 266 5.75 -6.70 -11.50
N PRO A 267 6.94 -7.31 -11.67
CA PRO A 267 8.10 -6.58 -12.18
C PRO A 267 7.71 -5.87 -13.49
N GLY A 268 7.96 -4.56 -13.59
CA GLY A 268 7.65 -3.75 -14.78
C GLY A 268 6.23 -3.24 -14.88
N LYS A 269 5.34 -3.78 -14.06
CA LYS A 269 3.96 -3.33 -13.93
C LYS A 269 3.58 -3.36 -12.46
N PRO A 270 4.13 -2.43 -11.65
CA PRO A 270 3.81 -2.36 -10.24
C PRO A 270 2.31 -2.11 -10.05
N SER A 271 1.78 -2.57 -8.93
CA SER A 271 0.39 -2.30 -8.56
C SER A 271 0.17 -0.78 -8.43
N PRO A 272 -0.87 -0.20 -9.06
CA PRO A 272 -1.06 1.25 -9.11
C PRO A 272 -1.10 1.94 -7.75
N LEU A 273 -1.76 1.33 -6.75
CA LEU A 273 -1.80 1.90 -5.39
C LEU A 273 -0.45 1.83 -4.67
N PHE A 274 0.38 0.83 -4.95
CA PHE A 274 1.74 0.79 -4.41
C PHE A 274 2.65 1.80 -5.12
N LEU A 275 2.51 1.96 -6.44
CA LEU A 275 3.26 2.95 -7.20
C LEU A 275 2.92 4.38 -6.76
N GLY A 276 1.64 4.70 -6.59
CA GLY A 276 1.21 5.99 -6.05
C GLY A 276 1.72 6.23 -4.63
N PHE A 277 1.67 5.20 -3.77
CA PHE A 277 2.16 5.28 -2.40
C PHE A 277 3.67 5.57 -2.32
N ILE A 278 4.49 4.83 -3.07
CA ILE A 278 5.94 5.07 -3.11
C ILE A 278 6.25 6.41 -3.78
N GLY A 279 5.56 6.73 -4.88
CA GLY A 279 5.68 8.03 -5.54
C GLY A 279 5.39 9.19 -4.58
N ALA A 280 4.38 9.06 -3.72
CA ALA A 280 4.11 10.05 -2.68
C ALA A 280 5.21 10.12 -1.61
N ALA A 281 5.70 8.97 -1.15
CA ALA A 281 6.77 8.89 -0.15
C ALA A 281 8.09 9.52 -0.65
N CYS A 282 8.39 9.43 -1.95
CA CYS A 282 9.59 10.01 -2.53
C CYS A 282 9.41 11.36 -3.25
N GLY A 283 8.22 11.98 -3.16
CA GLY A 283 7.94 13.28 -3.78
C GLY A 283 7.76 13.27 -5.31
N GLN A 284 7.49 12.11 -5.90
CA GLN A 284 7.29 11.89 -7.34
C GLN A 284 5.83 11.62 -7.74
N LEU A 285 4.86 11.77 -6.83
CA LEU A 285 3.46 11.42 -7.08
C LEU A 285 2.87 12.10 -8.33
N ASP A 286 3.16 13.39 -8.55
CA ASP A 286 2.61 14.12 -9.71
C ASP A 286 3.11 13.52 -11.03
N ALA A 287 4.39 13.14 -11.10
CA ALA A 287 4.96 12.48 -12.27
C ALA A 287 4.31 11.10 -12.51
N VAL A 288 4.06 10.35 -11.43
CA VAL A 288 3.34 9.06 -11.49
C VAL A 288 1.92 9.24 -12.03
N LEU A 289 1.16 10.21 -11.52
CA LEU A 289 -0.21 10.46 -11.96
C LEU A 289 -0.29 10.90 -13.44
N GLN A 290 0.68 11.69 -13.90
CA GLN A 290 0.79 12.09 -15.32
C GLN A 290 1.09 10.89 -16.22
N ARG A 291 2.03 10.01 -15.83
CA ARG A 291 2.37 8.79 -16.60
C ARG A 291 1.17 7.86 -16.76
N SER A 292 0.42 7.61 -15.68
CA SER A 292 -0.77 6.74 -15.73
C SER A 292 -1.88 7.27 -16.65
N SER A 293 -1.98 8.59 -16.80
CA SER A 293 -2.98 9.23 -17.67
C SER A 293 -2.63 9.11 -19.17
N ILE A 294 -1.34 9.06 -19.52
CA ILE A 294 -0.87 8.99 -20.91
C ILE A 294 -1.00 7.57 -21.48
N VAL A 295 -0.73 6.55 -20.68
CA VAL A 295 -0.72 5.14 -21.13
C VAL A 295 -2.10 4.68 -21.64
N ASP A 296 -3.21 5.24 -21.13
CA ASP A 296 -4.55 4.89 -21.59
C ASP A 296 -4.94 5.63 -22.90
N ASN A 297 -4.53 6.89 -23.05
CA ASN A 297 -4.77 7.66 -24.29
C ASN A 297 -4.00 7.08 -25.50
N GLY A 298 -2.86 6.42 -25.25
CA GLY A 298 -2.00 5.81 -26.28
C GLY A 298 -2.53 4.50 -26.90
N LEU A 299 -3.56 3.87 -26.34
CA LEU A 299 -4.22 2.70 -26.94
C LEU A 299 -5.26 3.09 -28.02
N SER A 300 -5.48 4.38 -28.27
CA SER A 300 -6.42 4.89 -29.27
C SER A 300 -5.77 5.52 -30.52
N LYS A 301 -4.44 5.56 -30.63
CA LYS A 301 -3.75 6.00 -31.86
C LYS A 301 -2.51 5.16 -32.12
N GLY A 302 -2.56 4.33 -33.15
CA GLY A 302 -1.40 3.61 -33.66
C GLY A 302 -0.34 4.60 -34.16
N VAL A 303 0.89 4.45 -33.68
CA VAL A 303 2.12 5.00 -34.26
C VAL A 303 3.20 3.97 -33.93
N ILE A 304 3.57 3.13 -34.89
CA ILE A 304 4.81 3.23 -35.69
C ILE A 304 6.06 3.37 -34.82
N ASN A 305 6.91 2.34 -34.90
CA ASN A 305 8.25 2.27 -34.36
C ASN A 305 9.03 3.57 -34.57
N ASP A 306 9.62 4.10 -33.50
CA ASP A 306 10.99 4.60 -33.62
C ASP A 306 11.76 4.44 -32.31
N ILE A 307 12.81 3.64 -32.40
CA ILE A 307 13.81 3.40 -31.37
C ILE A 307 14.83 4.52 -31.50
N SER A 308 14.84 5.48 -30.59
CA SER A 308 16.04 6.19 -30.09
C SER A 308 15.64 7.47 -29.36
N ALA A 309 15.89 7.51 -28.05
CA ALA A 309 16.39 8.70 -27.34
C ALA A 309 16.47 8.40 -25.84
N VAL A 310 17.65 7.98 -25.41
CA VAL A 310 18.10 8.22 -24.03
C VAL A 310 18.09 9.73 -23.81
N LYS A 311 17.15 10.24 -23.01
CA LYS A 311 17.19 11.63 -22.52
C LYS A 311 17.64 11.65 -21.07
N THR A 312 18.90 12.04 -20.90
CA THR A 312 19.57 12.40 -19.66
C THR A 312 18.83 13.55 -18.98
N TYR A 313 18.33 13.37 -17.77
CA TYR A 313 17.80 14.46 -16.95
C TYR A 313 18.90 15.01 -16.04
N ARG A 314 19.29 16.28 -16.30
CA ARG A 314 20.10 17.10 -15.40
C ARG A 314 19.24 17.55 -14.23
N THR A 315 19.54 17.11 -13.02
CA THR A 315 18.99 17.67 -11.78
C THR A 315 19.73 18.95 -11.40
N ARG A 316 18.96 20.01 -11.18
CA ARG A 316 19.40 21.32 -10.69
C ARG A 316 19.47 21.23 -9.16
N THR A 317 20.64 21.55 -8.62
CA THR A 317 21.00 21.48 -7.19
C THR A 317 20.12 22.37 -6.32
N ALA A 318 19.63 21.83 -5.20
CA ALA A 318 19.16 22.60 -4.06
C ALA A 318 20.07 22.28 -2.86
N THR A 319 20.89 23.26 -2.47
CA THR A 319 21.81 23.19 -1.34
C THR A 319 21.05 23.13 -0.02
N ARG A 320 21.36 22.13 0.82
CA ARG A 320 20.94 22.09 2.23
C ARG A 320 22.19 21.95 3.10
N THR A 321 22.35 22.88 4.02
CA THR A 321 23.51 23.11 4.88
C THR A 321 23.71 21.95 5.86
N THR A 322 24.90 21.34 5.86
CA THR A 322 25.29 20.27 6.79
C THR A 322 25.99 20.83 8.01
N TYR A 323 25.51 20.48 9.21
CA TYR A 323 26.32 20.50 10.43
C TYR A 323 26.98 19.12 10.62
N ARG A 324 28.31 19.11 10.63
CA ARG A 324 29.17 17.95 10.97
C ARG A 324 29.25 17.81 12.49
N SER A 325 29.21 16.57 12.99
CA SER A 325 29.89 16.20 14.23
C SER A 325 30.38 14.75 14.19
N ALA A 326 31.71 14.64 14.29
CA ALA A 326 32.60 13.58 14.74
C ALA A 326 32.26 12.08 14.60
N GLU A 327 33.25 11.39 14.03
CA GLU A 327 33.45 9.96 13.86
C GLU A 327 33.60 9.20 15.20
N TYR A 328 33.12 7.95 15.23
CA TYR A 328 33.83 6.88 15.93
C TYR A 328 33.81 5.63 15.05
N VAL A 329 35.02 5.23 14.68
CA VAL A 329 35.38 4.03 13.91
C VAL A 329 35.41 2.83 14.85
N TYR A 330 34.73 1.74 14.50
CA TYR A 330 35.16 0.40 14.89
C TYR A 330 34.86 -0.58 13.74
N GLY A 331 35.92 -1.25 13.28
CA GLY A 331 35.90 -2.15 12.14
C GLY A 331 35.86 -3.64 12.51
N SER A 332 35.50 -4.40 11.48
CA SER A 332 35.85 -5.80 11.15
C SER A 332 35.25 -6.95 11.98
N CYS A 333 34.45 -7.81 11.34
CA CYS A 333 34.93 -9.09 10.75
C CYS A 333 33.77 -9.95 10.18
N ASN A 334 34.00 -10.45 8.97
CA ASN A 334 33.59 -11.73 8.35
C ASN A 334 32.08 -12.08 8.30
N GLY A 335 31.42 -12.27 7.14
CA GLY A 335 31.87 -12.95 5.94
C GLY A 335 31.61 -14.45 6.08
N LEU A 336 30.58 -14.98 5.41
CA LEU A 336 30.50 -16.35 4.90
C LEU A 336 29.26 -16.51 4.00
N HIS A 337 29.55 -16.77 2.73
CA HIS A 337 28.67 -17.35 1.73
C HIS A 337 28.31 -18.79 2.10
N PHE A 338 27.07 -19.19 1.81
CA PHE A 338 26.73 -20.44 1.13
C PHE A 338 25.49 -20.20 0.25
#